data_AF-A0A5C8DHI1-F1
#
_entry.id   AF-A0A5C8DHI1-F1
#
_cell.length_a   1.000
_cell.length_b   1.000
_cell.length_c   1.000
_cell.angle_alpha   90.00
_cell.angle_beta   90.00
_cell.angle_gamma   90.00
#
_symmetry.space_group_name_H-M   'P 1'
#
loop_
_entity.id
_entity.type
_entity.pdbx_description
1 polymer ?
#
loop_
_entity_poly.entity_id
_entity_poly.type
_entity_poly.pdbx_seq_one_letter_code
_entity_poly.pdbx_strand_id
1 'polypeptide(L)'
;MDEREKDHIKLRIGLALWRLLEEKKAIGARNRQEGIKDSKLVDSYLKLERASGLPKATLIGIFQGRINAASSSLWAILEALGASFTAFGKVLDGISEADLAGYREILKKNRQAQQQKAKKAAANKRKATRQSTKKRQ
;
A
#
# COMPACT_ATOMS: atom_id res chain seq x y z
N MET A 1 15.71 -17.53 14.30
CA MET A 1 15.12 -16.22 13.99
C MET A 1 13.83 -16.07 14.77
N ASP A 2 13.79 -15.08 15.68
CA ASP A 2 12.64 -14.81 16.54
C ASP A 2 11.46 -14.21 15.72
N GLU A 3 10.23 -14.31 16.23
CA GLU A 3 9.04 -13.79 15.55
C GLU A 3 9.09 -12.27 15.42
N ARG A 4 9.65 -11.58 16.42
CA ARG A 4 9.87 -10.13 16.40
C ARG A 4 10.82 -9.71 15.28
N GLU A 5 11.87 -10.49 15.07
CA GLU A 5 12.88 -10.26 14.04
C GLU A 5 12.29 -10.46 12.65
N LYS A 6 11.48 -11.51 12.46
CA LYS A 6 10.73 -11.73 11.21
C LYS A 6 9.79 -10.56 10.90
N ASP A 7 9.02 -10.11 11.87
CA ASP A 7 8.11 -8.98 11.69
C ASP A 7 8.84 -7.67 11.40
N HIS A 8 10.00 -7.49 12.02
CA HIS A 8 10.88 -6.36 11.74
C HIS A 8 11.33 -6.37 10.27
N ILE A 9 11.81 -7.51 9.75
CA ILE A 9 12.24 -7.65 8.36
C ILE A 9 11.08 -7.40 7.38
N LYS A 10 9.90 -8.00 7.64
CA LYS A 10 8.70 -7.76 6.80
C LYS A 10 8.36 -6.27 6.73
N LEU A 11 8.47 -5.56 7.86
CA LEU A 11 8.18 -4.13 7.88
C LEU A 11 9.23 -3.31 7.12
N ARG A 12 10.52 -3.65 7.21
CA ARG A 12 11.58 -3.02 6.42
C ARG A 12 11.32 -3.19 4.92
N ILE A 13 10.99 -4.40 4.48
CA ILE A 13 10.62 -4.70 3.09
C ILE A 13 9.40 -3.87 2.68
N GLY A 14 8.35 -3.86 3.51
CA GLY A 14 7.13 -3.10 3.24
C GLY A 14 7.39 -1.60 3.09
N LEU A 15 8.24 -1.02 3.95
CA LEU A 15 8.67 0.37 3.88
C LEU A 15 9.49 0.67 2.62
N ALA A 16 10.45 -0.19 2.27
CA ALA A 16 11.26 -0.02 1.07
C ALA A 16 10.40 -0.01 -0.20
N LEU A 17 9.47 -0.97 -0.32
CA LEU A 17 8.51 -1.02 -1.42
C LEU A 17 7.57 0.19 -1.42
N TRP A 18 7.14 0.66 -0.24
CA TRP A 18 6.32 1.85 -0.12
C TRP A 18 7.04 3.10 -0.64
N ARG A 19 8.32 3.31 -0.29
CA ARG A 19 9.13 4.42 -0.80
C ARG A 19 9.20 4.42 -2.34
N LEU A 20 9.50 3.26 -2.94
CA LEU A 20 9.53 3.12 -4.40
C LEU A 20 8.18 3.47 -5.05
N LEU A 21 7.07 3.05 -4.44
CA LEU A 21 5.73 3.39 -4.96
C LEU A 21 5.39 4.88 -4.78
N GLU A 22 5.81 5.51 -3.68
CA GLU A 22 5.61 6.96 -3.47
C GLU A 22 6.40 7.80 -4.48
N GLU A 23 7.61 7.38 -4.87
CA GLU A 23 8.37 8.02 -5.95
C GLU A 23 7.58 7.99 -7.27
N LYS A 24 6.97 6.85 -7.63
CA LYS A 24 6.12 6.75 -8.82
C LYS A 24 4.87 7.62 -8.72
N LYS A 25 4.27 7.72 -7.53
CA LYS A 25 3.14 8.64 -7.30
C LYS A 25 3.54 10.10 -7.47
N ALA A 26 4.71 10.49 -6.99
CA ALA A 26 5.23 11.85 -7.15
C ALA A 26 5.42 12.20 -8.64
N ILE A 27 5.99 11.27 -9.42
CA ILE A 27 6.10 11.40 -10.89
C ILE A 27 4.71 11.55 -11.51
N GLY A 28 3.74 10.73 -11.09
CA GLY A 28 2.37 10.78 -11.62
C GLY A 28 1.65 12.08 -11.30
N ALA A 29 1.90 12.65 -10.12
CA ALA A 29 1.37 13.96 -9.72
C ALA A 29 1.97 15.08 -10.57
N ARG A 30 3.28 15.05 -10.81
CA ARG A 30 3.98 15.99 -11.68
C ARG A 30 3.49 15.91 -13.13
N ASN A 31 3.42 14.70 -13.71
CA ASN A 31 2.93 14.49 -15.06
C ASN A 31 1.52 15.06 -15.25
N ARG A 32 0.65 14.92 -14.23
CA ARG A 32 -0.70 15.49 -14.26
C ARG A 32 -0.70 17.02 -14.29
N GLN A 33 0.20 17.67 -13.56
CA GLN A 33 0.34 19.13 -13.58
C GLN A 33 0.86 19.62 -14.94
N GLU A 34 1.73 18.85 -15.57
CA GLU A 34 2.30 19.13 -16.89
C GLU A 34 1.40 18.68 -18.06
N GLY A 35 0.21 18.13 -17.79
CA GLY A 35 -0.72 17.63 -18.81
C GLY A 35 -0.29 16.32 -19.51
N ILE A 36 0.77 15.67 -19.02
CA ILE A 36 1.33 14.43 -19.57
C ILE A 36 0.50 13.24 -19.09
N LYS A 37 -0.02 12.46 -20.05
CA LYS A 37 -0.71 11.19 -19.77
C LYS A 37 0.25 10.02 -19.93
N ASP A 38 0.79 9.55 -18.82
CA ASP A 38 1.57 8.31 -18.78
C ASP A 38 0.68 7.14 -18.33
N SER A 39 0.23 6.32 -19.28
CA SER A 39 -0.59 5.14 -19.03
C SER A 39 0.20 3.95 -18.46
N LYS A 40 1.53 3.94 -18.63
CA LYS A 40 2.42 2.87 -18.17
C LYS A 40 2.91 3.08 -16.74
N LEU A 41 2.81 4.30 -16.21
CA LEU A 41 3.22 4.61 -14.85
C LEU A 41 2.36 3.89 -13.80
N VAL A 42 3.01 3.05 -13.00
CA VAL A 42 2.43 2.32 -11.87
C VAL A 42 2.49 3.17 -10.59
N ASP A 43 1.42 3.93 -10.33
CA ASP A 43 1.30 4.89 -9.21
C ASP A 43 0.29 4.45 -8.13
N SER A 44 -0.31 3.27 -8.25
CA SER A 44 -1.37 2.82 -7.34
C SER A 44 -1.39 1.30 -7.23
N TYR A 45 -1.93 0.80 -6.11
CA TYR A 45 -2.06 -0.65 -5.91
C TYR A 45 -2.88 -1.36 -6.99
N LEU A 46 -3.85 -0.68 -7.60
CA LEU A 46 -4.64 -1.26 -8.68
C LEU A 46 -3.81 -1.42 -9.97
N LYS A 47 -2.99 -0.41 -10.31
CA LYS A 47 -2.06 -0.53 -11.44
C LYS A 47 -0.96 -1.56 -11.14
N LEU A 48 -0.50 -1.62 -9.89
CA LEU A 48 0.52 -2.58 -9.46
C LEU A 48 -0.02 -4.01 -9.54
N GLU A 49 -1.26 -4.25 -9.13
CA GLU A 49 -1.94 -5.55 -9.30
C GLU A 49 -1.97 -5.96 -10.78
N ARG A 50 -2.37 -5.05 -11.67
CA ARG A 50 -2.40 -5.32 -13.12
C ARG A 50 -1.02 -5.60 -13.71
N ALA A 51 0.02 -4.92 -13.24
CA ALA A 51 1.37 -5.05 -13.76
C ALA A 51 2.13 -6.26 -13.19
N SER A 52 1.96 -6.56 -11.89
CA SER A 52 2.66 -7.65 -11.19
C SER A 52 1.91 -8.99 -11.19
N GLY A 53 0.62 -8.98 -11.53
CA GLY A 53 -0.26 -10.16 -11.43
C GLY A 53 -0.61 -10.56 -9.99
N LEU A 54 -0.16 -9.82 -8.97
CA LEU A 54 -0.42 -10.11 -7.57
C LEU A 54 -1.74 -9.46 -7.12
N PRO A 55 -2.61 -10.21 -6.41
CA PRO A 55 -3.84 -9.63 -5.88
C PRO A 55 -3.58 -8.41 -5.00
N LYS A 56 -4.40 -7.38 -5.14
CA LYS A 56 -4.27 -6.14 -4.36
C LYS A 56 -4.24 -6.37 -2.85
N ALA A 57 -5.00 -7.33 -2.34
CA ALA A 57 -4.98 -7.69 -0.93
C ALA A 57 -3.60 -8.21 -0.47
N THR A 58 -2.97 -9.05 -1.30
CA THR A 58 -1.61 -9.56 -1.08
C THR A 58 -0.59 -8.43 -1.11
N LEU A 59 -0.66 -7.55 -2.11
CA LEU A 59 0.19 -6.36 -2.20
C LEU A 59 0.06 -5.48 -0.94
N ILE A 60 -1.15 -5.18 -0.52
CA ILE A 60 -1.38 -4.40 0.70
C ILE A 60 -0.80 -5.11 1.92
N GLY A 61 -0.96 -6.43 2.04
CA GLY A 61 -0.41 -7.21 3.14
C GLY A 61 1.12 -7.19 3.19
N ILE A 62 1.79 -7.29 2.04
CA ILE A 62 3.24 -7.18 1.91
C ILE A 62 3.72 -5.79 2.29
N PHE A 63 3.13 -4.74 1.71
CA PHE A 63 3.51 -3.36 2.00
C PHE A 63 3.30 -3.01 3.48
N GLN A 64 2.27 -3.57 4.12
CA GLN A 64 2.02 -3.36 5.56
C GLN A 64 2.87 -4.23 6.49
N GLY A 65 3.77 -5.07 5.96
CA GLY A 65 4.58 -6.01 6.74
C GLY A 65 3.78 -7.13 7.42
N ARG A 66 2.55 -7.40 6.97
CA ARG A 66 1.68 -8.45 7.53
C ARG A 66 1.88 -9.80 6.85
N ILE A 67 2.29 -9.78 5.59
CA ILE A 67 2.55 -10.95 4.77
C ILE A 67 4.03 -10.97 4.41
N ASN A 68 4.66 -12.13 4.50
CA ASN A 68 6.01 -12.31 4.00
C ASN A 68 6.00 -12.29 2.46
N ALA A 69 6.86 -11.49 1.85
CA ALA A 69 7.00 -11.49 0.40
C ALA A 69 7.86 -12.69 -0.01
N ALA A 70 7.27 -13.63 -0.77
CA ALA A 70 8.07 -14.63 -1.47
C ALA A 70 8.99 -13.94 -2.48
N SER A 71 10.18 -14.49 -2.75
CA SER A 71 11.15 -13.88 -3.67
C SER A 71 10.58 -13.62 -5.06
N SER A 72 9.72 -14.53 -5.56
CA SER A 72 9.00 -14.35 -6.82
C SER A 72 8.01 -13.18 -6.78
N SER A 73 7.27 -13.01 -5.67
CA SER A 73 6.40 -11.87 -5.47
C SER A 73 7.18 -10.57 -5.38
N LEU A 74 8.31 -10.56 -4.67
CA LEU A 74 9.18 -9.40 -4.57
C LEU A 74 9.71 -9.01 -5.95
N TRP A 75 10.20 -9.98 -6.73
CA TRP A 75 10.64 -9.74 -8.10
C TRP A 75 9.55 -9.13 -8.98
N ALA A 76 8.34 -9.72 -8.99
CA ALA A 76 7.22 -9.21 -9.77
C ALA A 76 6.80 -7.78 -9.37
N ILE A 77 6.88 -7.44 -8.08
CA ILE A 77 6.63 -6.07 -7.61
C ILE A 77 7.71 -5.11 -8.12
N LEU A 78 8.97 -5.49 -8.02
CA LEU A 78 10.10 -4.64 -8.44
C LEU A 78 10.09 -4.43 -9.96
N GLU A 79 9.85 -5.47 -10.74
CA GLU A 79 9.70 -5.38 -12.19
C GLU A 79 8.55 -4.44 -12.57
N ALA A 80 7.38 -4.59 -11.93
CA ALA A 80 6.23 -3.71 -12.16
C ALA A 80 6.49 -2.24 -11.79
N LEU A 81 7.38 -1.99 -10.81
CA LEU A 81 7.82 -0.64 -10.44
C LEU A 81 9.01 -0.16 -11.29
N GLY A 82 9.53 -0.97 -12.21
CA GLY A 82 10.73 -0.66 -13.00
C GLY A 82 11.96 -0.43 -12.13
N ALA A 83 12.08 -1.18 -11.02
CA ALA A 83 13.20 -1.13 -10.09
C ALA A 83 14.01 -2.43 -10.14
N SER A 84 15.34 -2.33 -10.01
CA SER A 84 16.20 -3.50 -9.89
C SER A 84 16.33 -3.94 -8.43
N PHE A 85 16.71 -5.20 -8.21
CA PHE A 85 17.05 -5.68 -6.86
C PHE A 85 18.17 -4.87 -6.21
N THR A 86 19.15 -4.41 -6.98
CA THR A 86 20.23 -3.56 -6.47
C THR A 86 19.72 -2.22 -5.98
N ALA A 87 18.81 -1.57 -6.73
CA ALA A 87 18.20 -0.31 -6.32
C ALA A 87 17.33 -0.52 -5.06
N PHE A 88 16.56 -1.60 -5.03
CA PHE A 88 15.77 -1.99 -3.86
C PHE A 88 16.64 -2.24 -2.62
N GLY A 89 17.74 -2.98 -2.76
CA GLY A 89 18.68 -3.26 -1.68
C GLY A 89 19.24 -1.98 -1.06
N LYS A 90 19.66 -1.02 -1.90
CA LYS A 90 20.12 0.30 -1.42
C LYS A 90 19.06 1.03 -0.60
N VAL A 91 17.79 0.99 -1.04
CA VAL A 91 16.68 1.59 -0.28
C VAL A 91 16.46 0.85 1.04
N LEU A 92 16.53 -0.48 1.03
CA LEU A 92 16.33 -1.34 2.20
C LEU A 92 17.42 -1.15 3.26
N ASP A 93 18.68 -1.07 2.83
CA ASP A 93 19.84 -0.87 3.70
C ASP A 93 19.85 0.53 4.31
N GLY A 94 19.34 1.53 3.58
CA GLY A 94 19.18 2.90 4.05
C GLY A 94 18.00 3.16 5.01
N ILE A 95 17.25 2.12 5.42
CA ILE A 95 16.15 2.27 6.38
C ILE A 95 16.69 2.28 7.81
N SER A 96 16.42 3.39 8.52
CA SER A 96 16.70 3.55 9.95
C SER A 96 15.53 3.09 10.84
N GLU A 97 15.80 2.90 12.13
CA GLU A 97 14.74 2.64 13.12
C GLU A 97 13.72 3.78 13.22
N ALA A 98 14.18 5.03 13.06
CA ALA A 98 13.32 6.20 13.06
C ALA A 98 12.34 6.16 11.87
N ASP A 99 12.80 5.73 10.70
CA ASP A 99 11.94 5.56 9.52
C ASP A 99 10.87 4.49 9.76
N LEU A 100 11.25 3.37 10.37
CA LEU A 100 10.31 2.30 10.72
C LEU A 100 9.27 2.78 11.74
N ALA A 101 9.68 3.54 12.75
CA ALA A 101 8.76 4.13 13.72
C ALA A 101 7.76 5.07 13.03
N GLY A 102 8.25 5.96 12.15
CA GLY A 102 7.40 6.84 11.34
C GLY A 102 6.43 6.05 10.45
N TYR A 103 6.91 4.98 9.82
CA TYR A 103 6.08 4.12 8.98
C TYR A 103 4.98 3.41 9.76
N ARG A 104 5.27 2.90 10.96
CA ARG A 104 4.26 2.29 11.86
C ARG A 104 3.14 3.27 12.19
N GLU A 105 3.48 4.53 12.48
CA GLU A 105 2.48 5.57 12.76
C GLU A 105 1.62 5.90 11.53
N ILE A 106 2.21 5.93 10.33
CA ILE A 106 1.45 6.06 9.08
C ILE A 106 0.46 4.90 8.93
N LEU A 107 0.90 3.66 9.12
CA LEU A 107 0.04 2.47 9.03
C LEU A 107 -1.10 2.51 10.07
N LYS A 108 -0.81 2.95 11.30
CA LYS A 108 -1.79 3.11 12.38
C LYS A 108 -2.85 4.16 12.02
N LYS A 109 -2.44 5.33 11.54
CA LYS A 109 -3.34 6.40 11.06
C LYS A 109 -4.23 5.90 9.92
N ASN A 110 -3.66 5.20 8.95
CA ASN A 110 -4.40 4.63 7.82
C ASN A 110 -5.46 3.62 8.28
N ARG A 111 -5.11 2.73 9.22
CA ARG A 111 -6.04 1.77 9.82
C ARG A 111 -7.20 2.48 10.54
N GLN A 112 -6.90 3.50 11.36
CA GLN A 112 -7.92 4.27 12.07
C GLN A 112 -8.85 4.99 11.09
N ALA A 113 -8.32 5.63 10.04
CA ALA A 113 -9.11 6.29 9.02
C ALA A 113 -10.06 5.31 8.29
N GLN A 114 -9.59 4.11 7.97
CA GLN A 114 -10.42 3.07 7.35
C GLN A 114 -11.55 2.61 8.29
N GLN A 115 -11.26 2.39 9.56
CA GLN A 115 -12.28 2.01 10.56
C GLN A 115 -13.34 3.10 10.73
N GLN A 116 -12.95 4.37 10.77
CA GLN A 116 -13.89 5.48 10.85
C GLN A 116 -14.79 5.56 9.61
N LYS A 117 -14.22 5.40 8.40
CA LYS A 117 -14.99 5.35 7.15
C LYS A 117 -16.01 4.20 7.16
N ALA A 118 -15.60 3.01 7.58
CA ALA A 118 -16.47 1.84 7.69
C ALA A 118 -17.64 2.08 8.68
N LYS A 119 -17.35 2.65 9.86
CA LYS A 119 -18.38 3.01 10.85
C LYS A 119 -19.40 4.00 10.30
N LYS A 120 -18.94 5.06 9.61
CA LYS A 120 -19.82 6.05 8.97
C LYS A 120 -20.70 5.42 7.88
N ALA A 121 -20.12 4.58 7.02
CA ALA A 121 -20.86 3.88 5.97
C ALA A 121 -21.94 2.94 6.55
N ALA A 122 -21.62 2.20 7.61
CA ALA A 122 -22.57 1.32 8.29
C ALA A 122 -23.72 2.11 8.95
N ALA A 123 -23.42 3.26 9.57
CA ALA A 123 -24.44 4.14 10.15
C ALA A 123 -25.40 4.69 9.09
N ASN A 124 -24.88 5.12 7.94
CA ASN A 124 -25.68 5.62 6.83
C ASN A 124 -26.57 4.53 6.23
N LYS A 125 -26.04 3.31 6.05
CA LYS A 125 -26.83 2.16 5.57
C LYS A 125 -28.01 1.85 6.51
N ARG A 126 -27.77 1.85 7.84
CA ARG A 126 -28.83 1.63 8.84
C ARG A 126 -29.92 2.71 8.81
N LYS A 127 -29.55 3.98 8.59
CA LYS A 127 -30.53 5.08 8.44
C LYS A 127 -31.38 4.92 7.18
N ALA A 128 -30.77 4.58 6.05
CA ALA A 128 -31.47 4.35 4.79
C ALA A 128 -32.48 3.19 4.89
N THR A 129 -32.08 2.06 5.49
CA THR A 129 -32.97 0.90 5.69
C THR A 129 -34.17 1.22 6.59
N ARG A 130 -33.98 2.06 7.63
CA ARG A 130 -35.08 2.51 8.51
C ARG A 130 -36.06 3.47 7.85
N GLN A 131 -35.60 4.28 6.90
CA GLN A 131 -36.46 5.21 6.15
C GLN A 131 -37.26 4.49 5.06
N SER A 132 -36.70 3.45 4.43
CA SER A 132 -37.42 2.65 3.42
C SER A 132 -38.51 1.77 4.02
N THR A 133 -38.35 1.27 5.25
CA THR A 133 -39.38 0.48 5.95
C THR A 133 -40.54 1.34 6.45
N LYS A 134 -40.28 2.59 6.86
CA LYS A 134 -41.34 3.54 7.26
C LYS A 134 -42.20 4.08 6.11
N LYS A 135 -41.71 4.08 4.87
CA LYS A 135 -42.47 4.52 3.68
C LYS A 135 -43.39 3.45 3.08
N ARG A 136 -43.31 2.21 3.58
CA ARG A 136 -44.11 1.06 3.11
C ARG A 136 -45.28 0.70 4.04
N GLN A 137 -45.45 1.45 5.13
CA GLN A 137 -46.61 1.43 6.02
C GLN A 137 -47.42 2.70 5.78
#